data_AF-A0A667YTZ3-F1
#
_entry.id   AF-A0A667YTZ3-F1
#
_cell.length_a   1.000
_cell.length_b   1.000
_cell.length_c   1.000
_cell.angle_alpha   90.00
_cell.angle_beta   90.00
_cell.angle_gamma   90.00
#
_symmetry.space_group_name_H-M   'P 1'
#
loop_
_entity.id
_entity.type
_entity.pdbx_description
1 polymer ?
#
loop_
_entity_poly.entity_id
_entity_poly.type
_entity_poly.pdbx_seq_one_letter_code
_entity_poly.pdbx_strand_id
1 'polypeptide(L)' 'MGRRDVKYLLRILLTAVLKCITVRWLKPDPPSYNGWIQKIWDIYQMEQITYSLRLQKSVFIKRWKPLLLLQESVHHCHRS' A
#
# COMPACT_ATOMS: atom_id res chain seq x y z
N MET A 1 -16.80 -7.86 -0.53
CA MET A 1 -15.95 -6.70 -0.15
C MET A 1 -16.88 -5.52 0.12
N GLY A 2 -16.81 -4.86 1.27
CA GLY A 2 -17.58 -3.64 1.48
C GLY A 2 -16.96 -2.47 0.73
N ARG A 3 -17.76 -1.62 0.07
CA ARG A 3 -17.30 -0.41 -0.65
C ARG A 3 -16.40 0.50 0.22
N ARG A 4 -16.52 0.42 1.55
CA ARG A 4 -15.71 1.17 2.53
C ARG A 4 -14.25 0.71 2.62
N ASP A 5 -13.99 -0.60 2.53
CA ASP A 5 -12.62 -1.13 2.66
C ASP A 5 -11.76 -0.81 1.43
N VAL A 6 -12.38 -0.82 0.24
CA VAL A 6 -11.72 -0.37 -1.00
C VAL A 6 -11.35 1.11 -0.92
N LYS A 7 -12.29 1.96 -0.46
CA LYS A 7 -12.02 3.39 -0.26
C LYS A 7 -10.90 3.64 0.76
N TYR A 8 -10.86 2.84 1.82
CA TYR A 8 -9.81 2.93 2.84
C TYR A 8 -8.43 2.59 2.27
N LEU A 9 -8.32 1.46 1.56
CA LEU A 9 -7.08 1.08 0.87
C LEU A 9 -6.64 2.15 -0.15
N LEU A 10 -7.57 2.65 -0.95
CA LEU A 10 -7.27 3.70 -1.93
C LEU A 10 -6.72 4.96 -1.25
N ARG A 11 -7.30 5.35 -0.11
CA ARG A 11 -6.79 6.49 0.69
C ARG A 11 -5.38 6.24 1.19
N ILE A 12 -5.06 5.04 1.68
CA ILE A 12 -3.69 4.69 2.08
C ILE A 12 -2.74 4.81 0.89
N LEU A 13 -3.11 4.21 -0.26
CA LEU A 13 -2.29 4.23 -1.47
C LEU A 13 -2.00 5.66 -1.91
N LEU A 14 -3.04 6.50 -2.02
CA LEU A 14 -2.93 7.90 -2.39
C LEU A 14 -2.11 8.70 -1.38
N THR A 15 -2.29 8.45 -0.08
CA THR A 15 -1.54 9.14 0.99
C THR A 15 -0.05 8.81 0.91
N ALA A 16 0.30 7.55 0.60
CA ALA A 16 1.69 7.15 0.40
C ALA A 16 2.29 7.79 -0.86
N VAL A 17 1.56 7.81 -1.98
CA VAL A 17 2.00 8.52 -3.21
C VAL A 17 2.24 10.00 -2.91
N LEU A 18 1.26 10.68 -2.29
CA LEU A 18 1.40 12.09 -1.93
C LEU A 18 2.62 12.31 -1.04
N LYS A 19 2.82 11.47 -0.02
CA LYS A 19 4.01 11.57 0.85
C LYS A 19 5.30 11.40 0.06
N CYS A 20 5.37 10.46 -0.88
CA CYS A 20 6.54 10.28 -1.75
C CYS A 20 6.81 11.53 -2.61
N ILE A 21 5.75 12.12 -3.17
CA ILE A 21 5.82 13.37 -3.93
C ILE A 21 6.27 14.53 -3.04
N THR A 22 5.67 14.72 -1.86
CA THR A 22 5.98 15.82 -0.95
C THR A 22 7.40 15.73 -0.38
N VAL A 23 7.89 14.54 -0.02
CA VAL A 23 9.26 14.35 0.51
C VAL A 23 10.33 14.61 -0.56
N ARG A 24 9.98 14.40 -1.83
CA ARG A 24 10.85 14.68 -2.97
C ARG A 24 10.49 15.98 -3.66
N TRP A 25 9.58 16.77 -3.08
CA TRP A 25 9.26 18.08 -3.59
C TRP A 25 10.53 18.93 -3.55
N LEU A 26 10.80 19.67 -4.63
CA LEU A 26 12.04 20.42 -4.84
C LEU A 26 13.34 19.59 -4.99
N LYS A 27 13.29 18.25 -5.03
CA LYS A 27 14.47 17.42 -5.36
C LYS A 27 14.60 17.22 -6.88
N PRO A 28 15.82 17.13 -7.42
CA PRO A 28 16.03 16.97 -8.86
C PRO A 28 15.50 15.63 -9.39
N ASP A 29 15.48 14.60 -8.55
CA ASP A 29 15.01 13.27 -8.94
C ASP A 29 13.51 13.07 -8.65
N PRO A 30 12.73 12.62 -9.65
CA PRO A 30 11.33 12.30 -9.43
C PRO A 30 11.14 11.14 -8.43
N PRO A 31 9.97 11.04 -7.78
CA PRO A 31 9.63 9.86 -7.00
C PRO A 31 9.62 8.63 -7.90
N SER A 32 10.44 7.64 -7.57
CA SER A 32 10.49 6.38 -8.29
C SER A 32 9.31 5.48 -7.89
N TYR A 33 8.83 4.69 -8.85
CA TYR A 33 7.85 3.63 -8.60
C TYR A 33 8.29 2.72 -7.44
N ASN A 34 9.56 2.30 -7.45
CA ASN A 34 10.14 1.48 -6.38
C ASN A 34 10.07 2.17 -5.01
N GLY A 35 10.31 3.48 -4.94
CA GLY A 35 10.19 4.24 -3.70
C GLY A 35 8.75 4.32 -3.18
N TRP A 36 7.77 4.40 -4.09
CA TRP A 36 6.36 4.33 -3.72
C TRP A 36 5.98 2.94 -3.21
N ILE A 37 6.36 1.87 -3.92
CA ILE A 37 6.10 0.48 -3.50
C ILE A 37 6.72 0.18 -2.14
N GLN A 38 7.98 0.57 -1.93
CA GLN A 38 8.64 0.46 -0.61
C GLN A 38 7.81 1.17 0.46
N LYS A 39 7.27 2.35 0.16
CA LYS A 39 6.48 3.10 1.15
C LYS A 39 5.17 2.42 1.51
N ILE A 40 4.50 1.80 0.55
CA ILE A 40 3.31 0.98 0.80
C ILE A 40 3.66 -0.23 1.66
N TRP A 41 4.81 -0.86 1.42
CA TRP A 41 5.28 -1.99 2.22
C TRP A 41 5.54 -1.58 3.68
N ASP A 42 6.19 -0.44 3.92
CA ASP A 42 6.36 0.09 5.28
C ASP A 42 5.01 0.20 6.02
N ILE A 43 3.99 0.75 5.35
CA ILE A 43 2.67 0.96 5.93
C ILE A 43 1.98 -0.37 6.22
N TYR A 44 2.03 -1.32 5.27
CA TYR A 44 1.48 -2.65 5.50
C TYR A 44 2.14 -3.32 6.69
N GLN A 45 3.48 -3.30 6.80
CA GLN A 45 4.20 -3.96 7.91
C GLN A 45 3.81 -3.35 9.25
N MET A 46 3.75 -2.02 9.33
CA MET A 46 3.30 -1.31 10.53
C MET A 46 1.85 -1.64 10.90
N GLU A 47 0.95 -1.71 9.92
CA GLU A 47 -0.43 -2.14 10.17
C GLU A 47 -0.49 -3.61 10.60
N GLN A 48 0.25 -4.50 9.96
CA GLN A 48 0.28 -5.92 10.31
C GLN A 48 0.67 -6.11 11.78
N ILE A 49 1.72 -5.43 12.24
CA ILE A 49 2.16 -5.46 13.64
C ILE A 49 1.05 -4.91 14.53
N THR A 50 0.51 -3.73 14.21
CA THR A 50 -0.55 -3.07 14.99
C THR A 50 -1.78 -3.95 15.15
N TYR A 51 -2.26 -4.56 14.06
CA TYR A 51 -3.43 -5.44 14.07
C TYR A 51 -3.14 -6.77 14.78
N SER A 52 -1.90 -7.28 14.71
CA SER A 52 -1.50 -8.49 15.42
C SER A 52 -1.50 -8.26 16.93
N LEU A 53 -0.94 -7.13 17.40
CA LEU A 53 -0.96 -6.73 18.80
C LEU A 53 -2.39 -6.53 19.34
N ARG A 54 -3.31 -6.09 18.48
CA ARG A 54 -4.73 -5.92 18.82
C ARG A 54 -5.56 -7.20 18.70
N LEU A 55 -4.95 -8.34 18.36
CA LEU A 55 -5.64 -9.62 18.09
C LEU A 55 -6.70 -9.52 16.96
N GLN A 56 -6.55 -8.57 16.04
CA GLN A 56 -7.47 -8.29 14.93
C GLN A 56 -6.90 -8.72 13.57
N LYS A 57 -6.05 -9.75 13.55
CA LYS A 57 -5.35 -10.21 12.33
C LYS A 57 -6.32 -10.60 11.20
N SER A 58 -7.49 -11.13 11.51
CA SER A 58 -8.53 -11.47 10.53
C SER A 58 -9.07 -10.24 9.78
N VAL A 59 -9.21 -9.11 10.48
CA VAL A 59 -9.64 -7.82 9.89
C VAL A 59 -8.56 -7.29 8.95
N PHE A 60 -7.30 -7.36 9.38
CA PHE A 60 -6.16 -6.97 8.56
C PHE A 60 -6.12 -7.75 7.23
N ILE A 61 -6.18 -9.09 7.29
CA ILE A 61 -6.16 -9.94 6.10
C ILE A 61 -7.31 -9.58 5.16
N LYS A 62 -8.53 -9.44 5.68
CA LYS A 62 -9.70 -9.09 4.86
C LYS A 62 -9.53 -7.75 4.16
N ARG A 63 -8.89 -6.78 4.82
CA ARG A 63 -8.68 -5.44 4.30
C ARG A 63 -7.57 -5.37 3.25
N TRP A 64 -6.46 -6.06 3.44
CA TRP A 64 -5.29 -5.99 2.55
C TRP A 64 -5.25 -7.05 1.43
N LYS A 65 -6.04 -8.12 1.53
CA LYS A 65 -6.14 -9.18 0.51
C LYS A 65 -6.24 -8.66 -0.95
N PRO A 66 -7.04 -7.63 -1.27
CA PRO A 66 -7.14 -7.15 -2.66
C PRO A 66 -5.85 -6.55 -3.20
N LEU A 67 -5.07 -5.87 -2.35
CA LEU A 67 -3.80 -5.28 -2.79
C LEU A 67 -2.78 -6.35 -3.13
N LEU A 68 -2.76 -7.45 -2.36
CA LEU A 68 -1.90 -8.61 -2.63
C LEU A 68 -2.26 -9.26 -3.98
N LEU A 69 -3.55 -9.41 -4.27
CA LEU A 69 -4.02 -9.91 -5.58
C LEU A 69 -3.64 -8.97 -6.73
N LEU A 70 -3.65 -7.66 -6.49
CA LEU A 70 -3.30 -6.65 -7.49
C LEU A 70 -1.80 -6.68 -7.80
N GLN A 71 -0.96 -6.93 -6.79
CA GLN A 71 0.48 -7.08 -6.97
C GLN A 71 0.81 -8.31 -7.84
N GLU A 72 0.15 -9.45 -7.60
CA GLU A 72 0.32 -10.65 -8.42
C GLU A 72 -0.04 -10.42 -9.90
N SER A 73 -1.12 -9.67 -10.15
CA SER A 73 -1.56 -9.34 -11.52
C SER A 73 -0.64 -8.34 -12.22
N VAL A 74 -0.06 -7.36 -11.49
CA VAL A 74 0.93 -6.43 -12.05
C VAL A 74 2.25 -7.15 -12.38
N HIS A 75 2.71 -8.08 -11.55
CA HIS A 75 3.90 -8.88 -11.86
C HIS A 75 3.71 -9.80 -13.08
N HIS A 76 2.50 -10.31 -13.30
CA HIS A 76 2.19 -11.11 -14.49
C HIS A 76 2.19 -10.26 -15.76
N CYS A 77 1.70 -9.02 -15.70
CA CYS A 77 1.63 -8.12 -16.84
C CYS A 77 3.01 -7.60 -17.29
N HIS A 78 3.98 -7.50 -16.39
CA HIS A 78 5.33 -7.01 -16.70
C HIS A 78 6.29 -8.11 -17.22
N ARG A 79 5.83 -9.38 -17.26
CA ARG A 79 6.59 -10.55 -17.73
C ARG A 79 6.08 -11.10 -19.08
N SER A 80 4.99 -10.55 -19.62
CA SER A 80 4.44 -10.88 -20.95
C SER A 80 4.84 -9.85 -22.00
#